data_AF-A0A9D8EGL9-F1
#
_entry.id   AF-A0A9D8EGL9-F1
#
_cell.length_a   1.000
_cell.length_b   1.000
_cell.length_c   1.000
_cell.angle_alpha   90.00
_cell.angle_beta   90.00
_cell.angle_gamma   90.00
#
_symmetry.space_group_name_H-M   'P 1'
#
loop_
_entity.id
_entity.type
_entity.pdbx_description
1 polymer ?
#
loop_
_entity_poly.entity_id
_entity_poly.type
_entity_poly.pdbx_seq_one_letter_code
_entity_poly.pdbx_strand_id
1 'polypeptide(L)' 'FVIIELEEKKYKPENIFLSLERRMECGVGKCNHCHIGNKLACVDGPVFSLWEIKNLKEAI' A
#
# COMPACT_ATOMS: atom_id res chain seq x y z
N PHE A 1 -12.98 -3.85 8.70
CA PHE A 1 -13.16 -3.86 10.16
C PHE A 1 -12.05 -3.07 10.88
N VAL A 2 -10.76 -3.38 10.69
CA VAL A 2 -9.66 -2.70 11.44
C VAL A 2 -9.44 -1.22 11.08
N ILE A 3 -9.44 -0.86 9.79
CA ILE A 3 -9.15 0.53 9.37
C ILE A 3 -10.19 1.50 9.93
N ILE A 4 -11.47 1.15 9.85
CA ILE A 4 -12.60 1.97 10.32
C ILE A 4 -12.46 2.26 11.82
N GLU A 5 -12.16 1.24 12.64
CA GLU A 5 -11.94 1.39 14.08
C GLU A 5 -10.76 2.34 14.41
N LEU A 6 -9.68 2.28 13.63
CA LEU A 6 -8.53 3.18 13.80
C LEU A 6 -8.88 4.63 13.43
N GLU A 7 -9.70 4.83 12.41
CA GLU A 7 -10.21 6.15 12.02
C GLU A 7 -11.17 6.71 13.07
N GLU A 8 -12.07 5.89 13.64
CA GLU A 8 -12.94 6.29 14.75
C GLU A 8 -12.15 6.71 16.00
N LYS A 9 -11.02 6.04 16.27
CA LYS A 9 -10.06 6.42 17.31
C LYS A 9 -9.20 7.64 16.95
N LYS A 10 -9.46 8.29 15.81
CA LYS A 10 -8.78 9.51 15.34
C LYS A 10 -7.28 9.34 15.08
N TYR A 11 -6.83 8.13 14.75
CA TYR A 11 -5.48 7.96 14.22
C TYR A 11 -5.37 8.63 12.86
N LYS A 12 -4.31 9.41 12.66
CA LYS A 12 -4.05 10.06 11.37
C LYS A 12 -3.75 9.02 10.29
N PRO A 13 -4.26 9.14 9.06
CA PRO A 13 -4.01 8.18 7.98
C PRO A 13 -2.52 7.95 7.66
N GLU A 14 -1.67 8.94 7.90
CA GLU A 14 -0.21 8.84 7.73
C GLU A 14 0.45 7.93 8.78
N ASN A 15 -0.24 7.68 9.91
CA ASN A 15 0.23 6.83 11.00
C ASN A 15 -0.36 5.41 10.96
N ILE A 16 -1.22 5.12 9.98
CA ILE A 16 -1.79 3.78 9.78
C ILE A 16 -1.05 3.16 8.61
N PHE A 17 -0.36 2.04 8.85
CA PHE A 17 0.43 1.36 7.82
C PHE A 17 -0.20 0.01 7.49
N LEU A 18 -0.21 -0.32 6.19
CA LEU A 18 -0.69 -1.58 5.68
C LEU A 18 0.39 -2.22 4.80
N SER A 19 0.60 -3.52 4.99
CA SER A 19 1.39 -4.32 4.07
C SER A 19 0.47 -4.81 2.95
N LEU A 20 0.70 -4.32 1.73
CA LEU A 20 -0.08 -4.72 0.56
C LEU A 20 0.56 -5.94 -0.11
N GLU A 21 -0.23 -7.00 -0.26
CA GLU A 21 0.17 -8.19 -1.00
C GLU A 21 -0.13 -7.99 -2.50
N ARG A 22 0.89 -8.22 -3.34
CA ARG A 22 0.79 -8.25 -4.80
C ARG A 22 1.53 -9.45 -5.33
N ARG A 23 1.22 -9.85 -6.56
CA ARG A 23 1.97 -10.91 -7.25
C ARG A 23 3.39 -10.41 -7.54
N MET A 24 4.32 -10.77 -6.67
CA MET A 24 5.74 -10.52 -6.88
C MET A 24 6.33 -11.71 -7.64
N GLU A 25 6.93 -11.43 -8.79
CA GLU A 25 7.64 -12.46 -9.57
C GLU A 25 9.15 -12.20 -9.56
N CYS A 26 9.60 -11.00 -9.94
CA CYS A 26 11.03 -10.69 -9.95
C CYS A 26 11.57 -10.13 -8.62
N GLY A 27 10.73 -9.46 -7.81
CA GLY A 27 11.15 -8.83 -6.55
C GLY A 27 12.13 -7.65 -6.68
N VAL A 28 12.53 -7.25 -7.89
CA VAL A 28 13.61 -6.27 -8.13
C VAL A 28 13.22 -5.19 -9.16
N GLY A 29 11.92 -4.97 -9.38
CA GLY A 29 11.43 -3.91 -10.25
C GLY A 29 11.62 -4.12 -11.76
N LYS A 30 11.84 -5.36 -12.22
CA LYS A 30 12.08 -5.68 -13.64
C LYS A 30 10.84 -6.14 -14.41
N CYS A 31 9.88 -6.77 -13.74
CA CYS A 31 8.75 -7.45 -14.40
C CYS A 31 7.39 -6.76 -14.26
N ASN A 32 7.29 -5.70 -13.44
CA ASN A 32 6.06 -4.94 -13.16
C ASN A 32 4.83 -5.74 -12.66
N HIS A 33 4.96 -7.02 -12.28
CA HIS A 33 3.83 -7.79 -11.71
C HIS A 33 3.38 -7.26 -10.34
N CYS A 34 4.27 -6.58 -9.62
CA CYS A 34 4.02 -6.01 -8.29
C CYS A 34 3.45 -4.57 -8.36
N HIS A 35 2.94 -4.11 -9.50
CA HIS A 35 2.52 -2.72 -9.72
C HIS A 35 1.29 -2.31 -8.90
N ILE A 36 1.33 -1.07 -8.40
CA ILE A 36 0.26 -0.38 -7.67
C ILE A 36 0.22 1.08 -8.14
N GLY A 37 -0.68 1.41 -9.06
CA GLY A 37 -0.89 2.78 -9.55
C GLY A 37 0.29 3.34 -10.36
N ASN A 38 1.28 3.91 -9.69
CA ASN A 38 2.54 4.35 -10.30
C ASN A 38 3.77 3.87 -9.51
N LYS A 39 3.56 2.97 -8.54
CA LYS A 39 4.58 2.38 -7.68
C LYS A 39 4.72 0.89 -7.96
N LEU A 40 5.85 0.32 -7.59
CA LEU A 40 6.12 -1.11 -7.59
C LEU A 40 6.22 -1.58 -6.13
N ALA A 41 5.32 -2.44 -5.67
CA ALA A 41 5.31 -2.93 -4.28
C ALA A 41 6.63 -3.59 -3.84
N CYS A 42 7.36 -4.17 -4.80
CA CYS A 42 8.64 -4.82 -4.58
C CYS A 42 9.84 -3.87 -4.53
N VAL A 43 9.66 -2.58 -4.83
CA VAL A 43 10.72 -1.55 -4.78
C VAL A 43 10.32 -0.42 -3.83
N ASP A 44 9.09 0.09 -3.96
CA ASP A 44 8.55 1.21 -3.20
C ASP A 44 7.78 0.79 -1.94
N GLY A 45 7.47 -0.50 -1.81
CA GLY A 45 6.64 -1.08 -0.73
C GLY A 45 7.39 -2.16 0.06
N PRO A 46 6.70 -3.22 0.56
CA PRO A 46 5.27 -3.52 0.44
C PRO A 46 4.38 -2.78 1.45
N VAL A 47 5.00 -2.04 2.37
CA VAL A 47 4.32 -1.32 3.44
C VAL A 47 4.07 0.13 3.02
N PHE A 48 2.81 0.55 3.06
CA PHE A 48 2.39 1.90 2.69
C PHE A 48 1.50 2.48 3.78
N SER A 49 1.54 3.80 3.95
CA SER A 49 0.58 4.49 4.81
C SER A 49 -0.83 4.46 4.20
N LEU A 50 -1.87 4.52 5.02
CA LEU A 50 -3.26 4.63 4.57
C LEU A 50 -3.46 5.90 3.74
N TRP A 51 -2.75 6.98 4.06
CA TRP A 51 -2.73 8.18 3.24
C TRP A 51 -2.23 7.90 1.82
N GLU A 52 -1.08 7.23 1.66
CA GLU A 52 -0.55 6.88 0.33
C GLU A 52 -1.53 6.00 -0.43
N ILE A 53 -2.09 4.98 0.23
CA ILE A 53 -3.03 4.04 -0.37
C ILE A 53 -4.28 4.75 -0.88
N LYS A 54 -4.84 5.70 -0.10
CA LYS A 54 -5.99 6.51 -0.53
C LYS A 54 -5.68 7.41 -1.75
N ASN A 55 -4.40 7.74 -1.96
CA ASN A 55 -3.96 8.59 -3.07
C ASN A 55 -3.34 7.80 -4.24
N LEU A 56 -3.09 6.50 -4.09
CA LEU A 56 -2.63 5.60 -5.14
C LEU A 56 -3.82 5.00 -5.87
N LYS A 57 -3.91 5.23 -7.18
CA LYS A 57 -4.88 4.54 -8.03
C LYS A 57 -4.61 3.03 -7.98
N GLU A 58 -5.66 2.22 -8.00
CA GLU A 58 -5.57 0.74 -8.03
C GLU A 58 -4.94 0.10 -6.79
N ALA A 59 -4.83 0.81 -5.65
CA ALA A 59 -4.27 0.26 -4.42
C ALA A 59 -5.25 -0.66 -3.67
N ILE A 60 -6.52 -0.29 -3.64
CA ILE A 60 -7.66 -1.03 -3.07
C ILE A 60 -8.83 -0.94 -4.05
#